data_AF-A0A4Q5ZKQ2-F1
#
_entry.id   AF-A0A4Q5ZKQ2-F1
#
_cell.length_a   1.000
_cell.length_b   1.000
_cell.length_c   1.000
_cell.angle_alpha   90.00
_cell.angle_beta   90.00
_cell.angle_gamma   90.00
#
_symmetry.space_group_name_H-M   'P 1'
#
loop_
_entity.id
_entity.type
_entity.pdbx_description
1 polymer ?
#
loop_
_entity_poly.entity_id
_entity_poly.type
_entity_poly.pdbx_seq_one_letter_code
_entity_poly.pdbx_strand_id
1 'polypeptide(L)'
;MPDYVSYGARLQTSNGLTDGQIKNLVRWDESLYYNIWVINRIDGKDGTEGVPFVGGYAQFPGFVVHSDGTVLLSTQMGSGRKTLPHEMGHALGLYHPFQNPDDPTSASCPLNTDCFTQGDEICDTDPITVPAFVARTGTNPCTGTPYNIYTEHNFMNYTDRFTLFTPEQRTTMLAAMTFPTRASLAASWARVASYPYSFSNPVAACTPVSNAIGTSNGYAGLMGVSVDNRTFSSGLTATDPGYVNKANSPLHLIPMSQNASYSLSADVFSVNEQQVAAYIDFNNDGIFDNATERIAYQDRIYSGSQITRYTTAFTVPSFAVTNTVLRMRVIDELASVYGPYLPVISSGCYNPIYGQGEDFPVFIASLLPASWKYFKGRKTGTDVQLQWALSTTLKQGSFDVERSLNGSVFTKIATVSAAQNVYEYNYRDHDALLPLYFYRLKQTDAAGQSKYSSTIIIRNDQPSEDNRVHVTNPFRDVLQLSFEQPYSTAAVLELMDLNGRRILTNTVTAGQTFIKIDVAS
;
A
#
# COMPACT_ATOMS: atom_id res chain seq x y z
N MET A 1 22.78 7.30 -32.63
CA MET A 1 23.92 6.47 -32.20
C MET A 1 24.20 5.44 -33.29
N PRO A 2 25.22 5.63 -34.14
CA PRO A 2 25.50 4.74 -35.28
C PRO A 2 25.67 3.26 -34.89
N ASP A 3 26.29 2.99 -33.75
CA ASP A 3 26.56 1.63 -33.28
C ASP A 3 25.28 0.88 -32.86
N TYR A 4 24.29 1.58 -32.30
CA TYR A 4 22.99 1.00 -31.95
C TYR A 4 22.19 0.56 -33.19
N VAL A 5 22.26 1.32 -34.29
CA VAL A 5 21.48 1.01 -35.50
C VAL A 5 21.92 -0.34 -36.10
N SER A 6 23.23 -0.57 -36.12
CA SER A 6 23.83 -1.77 -36.68
C SER A 6 23.78 -2.97 -35.73
N TYR A 7 24.04 -2.75 -34.43
CA TYR A 7 24.26 -3.85 -33.48
C TYR A 7 23.22 -3.95 -32.36
N GLY A 8 22.53 -2.87 -32.03
CA GLY A 8 21.56 -2.82 -30.94
C GLY A 8 22.21 -2.99 -29.56
N ALA A 9 21.67 -3.91 -28.75
CA ALA A 9 22.25 -4.28 -27.45
C ALA A 9 23.45 -5.20 -27.59
N ARG A 10 24.50 -4.92 -26.83
CA ARG A 10 25.68 -5.76 -26.69
C ARG A 10 25.47 -6.72 -25.53
N LEU A 11 25.34 -8.01 -25.82
CA LEU A 11 25.21 -9.05 -24.80
C LEU A 11 26.39 -10.02 -24.80
N GLN A 12 26.68 -10.62 -25.96
CA GLN A 12 27.75 -11.61 -26.12
C GLN A 12 28.92 -11.12 -26.97
N THR A 13 28.71 -10.09 -27.79
CA THR A 13 29.73 -9.54 -28.69
C THR A 13 30.37 -8.26 -28.14
N SER A 14 31.25 -7.62 -28.90
CA SER A 14 31.93 -6.38 -28.50
C SER A 14 31.25 -5.09 -28.98
N ASN A 15 30.35 -5.15 -29.97
CA ASN A 15 29.73 -3.99 -30.63
C ASN A 15 28.32 -3.72 -30.13
N GLY A 16 27.86 -2.48 -30.23
CA GLY A 16 26.54 -2.05 -29.75
C GLY A 16 26.60 -1.38 -28.38
N LEU A 17 25.43 -0.97 -27.89
CA LEU A 17 25.31 -0.32 -26.58
C LEU A 17 25.32 -1.35 -25.45
N THR A 18 25.95 -1.01 -24.33
CA THR A 18 25.85 -1.82 -23.11
C THR A 18 24.40 -1.84 -22.59
N ASP A 19 24.07 -2.85 -21.80
CA ASP A 19 22.76 -2.93 -21.14
C ASP A 19 22.41 -1.64 -20.37
N GLY A 20 23.35 -1.17 -19.53
CA GLY A 20 23.20 0.09 -18.81
C GLY A 20 23.01 1.30 -19.73
N GLN A 21 23.74 1.36 -20.86
CA GLN A 21 23.54 2.45 -21.83
C GLN A 21 22.13 2.43 -22.44
N ILE A 22 21.58 1.26 -22.77
CA ILE A 22 20.22 1.12 -23.30
C ILE A 22 19.19 1.50 -22.26
N LYS A 23 19.28 0.92 -21.07
CA LYS A 23 18.32 1.17 -19.98
C LYS A 23 18.35 2.61 -19.48
N ASN A 24 19.50 3.28 -19.59
CA ASN A 24 19.66 4.70 -19.30
C ASN A 24 19.06 5.64 -20.36
N LEU A 25 18.70 5.17 -21.57
CA LEU A 25 18.07 6.03 -22.58
C LEU A 25 16.68 6.50 -22.14
N VAL A 26 15.86 5.57 -21.65
CA VAL A 26 14.51 5.81 -21.14
C VAL A 26 14.20 4.72 -20.12
N ARG A 27 13.85 5.10 -18.89
CA ARG A 27 13.28 4.20 -17.88
C ARG A 27 12.24 4.92 -17.04
N TRP A 28 11.25 4.18 -16.57
CA TRP A 28 10.42 4.61 -15.46
C TRP A 28 11.09 4.18 -14.15
N ASP A 29 10.66 4.80 -13.05
CA ASP A 29 11.14 4.46 -11.71
C ASP A 29 10.91 2.96 -11.44
N GLU A 30 11.99 2.22 -11.25
CA GLU A 30 11.98 0.75 -11.07
C GLU A 30 11.33 0.34 -9.74
N SER A 31 11.17 1.27 -8.80
CA SER A 31 10.37 1.04 -7.60
C SER A 31 8.87 1.07 -7.86
N LEU A 32 8.43 1.58 -9.01
CA LEU A 32 7.00 1.73 -9.33
C LEU A 32 6.58 0.92 -10.55
N TYR A 33 7.54 0.60 -11.43
CA TYR A 33 7.28 -0.05 -12.70
C TYR A 33 8.33 -1.10 -12.99
N TYR A 34 7.88 -2.24 -13.52
CA TYR A 34 8.78 -3.18 -14.16
C TYR A 34 9.03 -2.73 -15.60
N ASN A 35 10.26 -2.34 -15.90
CA ASN A 35 10.62 -1.79 -17.22
C ASN A 35 10.84 -2.91 -18.25
N ILE A 36 10.26 -2.73 -19.45
CA ILE A 36 10.47 -3.60 -20.61
C ILE A 36 10.93 -2.75 -21.79
N TRP A 37 12.17 -2.97 -22.22
CA TRP A 37 12.73 -2.31 -23.40
C TRP A 37 12.52 -3.17 -24.63
N VAL A 38 11.89 -2.58 -25.65
CA VAL A 38 11.69 -3.23 -26.94
C VAL A 38 12.68 -2.62 -27.93
N ILE A 39 13.61 -3.44 -28.42
CA ILE A 39 14.72 -3.00 -29.27
C ILE A 39 14.76 -3.74 -30.60
N ASN A 40 15.50 -3.20 -31.57
CA ASN A 40 15.55 -3.79 -32.91
C ASN A 40 16.59 -4.89 -33.06
N ARG A 41 17.68 -4.86 -32.28
CA ARG A 41 18.79 -5.81 -32.42
C ARG A 41 19.43 -6.17 -31.08
N ILE A 42 19.89 -7.41 -30.97
CA ILE A 42 20.80 -7.90 -29.93
C ILE A 42 21.97 -8.55 -30.66
N ASP A 43 23.19 -8.11 -30.39
CA ASP A 43 24.43 -8.56 -31.04
C ASP A 43 24.32 -8.56 -32.60
N GLY A 44 23.68 -7.53 -33.15
CA GLY A 44 23.48 -7.37 -34.59
C GLY A 44 22.39 -8.24 -35.23
N LYS A 45 21.63 -9.00 -34.43
CA LYS A 45 20.51 -9.84 -34.90
C LYS A 45 19.18 -9.21 -34.55
N ASP A 46 18.24 -9.17 -35.49
CA ASP A 46 16.88 -8.63 -35.30
C ASP A 46 15.81 -9.70 -35.05
N GLY A 47 16.22 -10.96 -34.96
CA GLY A 47 15.31 -12.08 -34.72
C GLY A 47 14.49 -12.47 -35.95
N THR A 48 14.91 -12.09 -37.15
CA THR A 48 14.36 -12.57 -38.43
C THR A 48 15.37 -13.49 -39.15
N GLU A 49 15.00 -14.77 -39.27
CA GLU A 49 15.60 -15.87 -40.07
C GLU A 49 17.08 -16.31 -39.87
N GLY A 50 17.30 -17.63 -39.93
CA GLY A 50 18.52 -18.27 -40.46
C GLY A 50 19.70 -18.56 -39.52
N VAL A 51 19.75 -18.00 -38.31
CA VAL A 51 20.82 -18.26 -37.34
C VAL A 51 20.29 -18.21 -35.91
N PRO A 52 20.89 -18.96 -34.94
CA PRO A 52 20.59 -18.78 -33.52
C PRO A 52 20.74 -17.31 -33.11
N PHE A 53 19.78 -16.81 -32.34
CA PHE A 53 19.77 -15.45 -31.82
C PHE A 53 19.20 -15.41 -30.42
N VAL A 54 19.54 -14.37 -29.68
CA VAL A 54 18.95 -14.08 -28.37
C VAL A 54 17.66 -13.28 -28.59
N GLY A 55 16.53 -13.83 -28.17
CA GLY A 55 15.22 -13.18 -28.35
C GLY A 55 14.95 -12.05 -27.35
N GLY A 56 15.56 -12.15 -26.17
CA GLY A 56 15.49 -11.21 -25.08
C GLY A 56 16.39 -11.66 -23.94
N TYR A 57 16.48 -10.83 -22.91
CA TYR A 57 17.14 -11.16 -21.65
C TYR A 57 16.49 -10.35 -20.51
N ALA A 58 16.55 -10.86 -19.29
CA ALA A 58 16.05 -10.19 -18.10
C ALA A 58 17.08 -10.14 -16.98
N GLN A 59 16.97 -9.11 -16.14
CA GLN A 59 17.70 -9.04 -14.89
C GLN A 59 17.01 -9.90 -13.83
N PHE A 60 17.76 -10.82 -13.21
CA PHE A 60 17.29 -11.57 -12.05
C PHE A 60 17.03 -10.63 -10.86
N PRO A 61 16.15 -11.02 -9.92
CA PRO A 61 15.90 -10.22 -8.73
C PRO A 61 17.17 -10.15 -7.86
N GLY A 62 17.38 -9.01 -7.19
CA GLY A 62 18.49 -8.82 -6.24
C GLY A 62 19.72 -8.06 -6.76
N PHE A 63 19.72 -7.61 -8.01
CA PHE A 63 20.82 -6.85 -8.61
C PHE A 63 20.56 -5.33 -8.68
N VAL A 64 21.60 -4.60 -9.13
CA VAL A 64 21.74 -3.14 -9.19
C VAL A 64 20.48 -2.43 -9.68
N VAL A 65 20.01 -1.52 -8.84
CA VAL A 65 18.88 -0.63 -9.12
C VAL A 65 19.34 0.35 -10.19
N HIS A 66 18.48 0.66 -11.16
CA HIS A 66 18.75 1.29 -12.48
C HIS A 66 19.11 0.34 -13.63
N SER A 67 19.04 -0.97 -13.40
CA SER A 67 19.16 -1.98 -14.45
C SER A 67 18.08 -3.06 -14.37
N ASP A 68 17.12 -2.95 -13.45
CA ASP A 68 16.08 -3.99 -13.32
C ASP A 68 15.09 -3.91 -14.49
N GLY A 69 14.77 -5.07 -15.03
CA GLY A 69 13.82 -5.19 -16.13
C GLY A 69 14.26 -6.14 -17.24
N THR A 70 13.48 -6.11 -18.33
CA THR A 70 13.62 -7.04 -19.46
C THR A 70 13.89 -6.29 -20.76
N VAL A 71 14.81 -6.79 -21.57
CA VAL A 71 15.08 -6.30 -22.93
C VAL A 71 14.64 -7.36 -23.93
N LEU A 72 13.85 -6.98 -24.92
CA LEU A 72 13.26 -7.87 -25.92
C LEU A 72 13.46 -7.34 -27.33
N LEU A 73 13.73 -8.25 -28.28
CA LEU A 73 13.62 -7.92 -29.68
C LEU A 73 12.17 -7.61 -30.05
N SER A 74 11.96 -6.55 -30.84
CA SER A 74 10.64 -6.13 -31.31
C SER A 74 9.89 -7.23 -32.08
N THR A 75 10.63 -8.07 -32.80
CA THR A 75 10.09 -9.24 -33.53
C THR A 75 9.57 -10.35 -32.62
N GLN A 76 10.00 -10.35 -31.35
CA GLN A 76 9.59 -11.30 -30.32
C GLN A 76 8.47 -10.76 -29.43
N MET A 77 8.21 -9.45 -29.47
CA MET A 77 7.14 -8.78 -28.73
C MET A 77 5.80 -8.85 -29.51
N GLY A 78 5.24 -10.05 -29.61
CA GLY A 78 3.98 -10.31 -30.32
C GLY A 78 3.06 -11.27 -29.56
N SER A 79 1.76 -11.20 -29.85
CA SER A 79 0.78 -12.12 -29.25
C SER A 79 1.14 -13.58 -29.57
N GLY A 80 1.07 -14.44 -28.55
CA GLY A 80 1.39 -15.87 -28.66
C GLY A 80 2.90 -16.19 -28.68
N ARG A 81 3.78 -15.21 -28.53
CA ARG A 81 5.24 -15.44 -28.40
C ARG A 81 5.62 -15.85 -26.98
N LYS A 82 6.54 -16.81 -26.86
CA LYS A 82 7.07 -17.32 -25.58
C LYS A 82 8.00 -16.34 -24.88
N THR A 83 8.72 -15.52 -25.64
CA THR A 83 9.91 -14.80 -25.15
C THR A 83 9.60 -13.89 -23.97
N LEU A 84 8.53 -13.08 -24.01
CA LEU A 84 8.19 -12.24 -22.85
C LEU A 84 7.85 -13.07 -21.60
N PRO A 85 6.93 -14.06 -21.63
CA PRO A 85 6.72 -14.95 -20.47
C PRO A 85 8.00 -15.58 -19.94
N HIS A 86 8.89 -16.05 -20.83
CA HIS A 86 10.17 -16.64 -20.45
C HIS A 86 11.07 -15.63 -19.71
N GLU A 87 11.27 -14.44 -20.27
CA GLU A 87 12.07 -13.39 -19.64
C GLU A 87 11.44 -12.89 -18.33
N MET A 88 10.11 -12.86 -18.23
CA MET A 88 9.42 -12.55 -16.98
C MET A 88 9.63 -13.64 -15.92
N GLY A 89 9.81 -14.90 -16.32
CA GLY A 89 10.19 -15.97 -15.40
C GLY A 89 11.58 -15.73 -14.80
N HIS A 90 12.58 -15.40 -15.62
CA HIS A 90 13.91 -14.99 -15.13
C HIS A 90 13.85 -13.76 -14.24
N ALA A 91 13.07 -12.75 -14.66
CA ALA A 91 12.82 -11.59 -13.84
C ALA A 91 12.32 -11.99 -12.46
N LEU A 92 11.42 -12.96 -12.38
CA LEU A 92 10.83 -13.42 -11.13
C LEU A 92 11.62 -14.57 -10.48
N GLY A 93 12.90 -14.73 -10.83
CA GLY A 93 13.84 -15.61 -10.14
C GLY A 93 13.84 -17.06 -10.61
N LEU A 94 13.28 -17.38 -11.78
CA LEU A 94 13.30 -18.73 -12.32
C LEU A 94 14.54 -18.97 -13.19
N TYR A 95 15.21 -20.10 -12.97
CA TYR A 95 16.25 -20.61 -13.87
C TYR A 95 15.65 -21.44 -15.01
N HIS A 96 16.48 -21.76 -16.00
CA HIS A 96 16.11 -22.75 -17.02
C HIS A 96 16.11 -24.16 -16.40
N PRO A 97 15.21 -25.09 -16.77
CA PRO A 97 15.26 -26.49 -16.29
C PRO A 97 16.52 -27.28 -16.70
N PHE A 98 17.31 -26.73 -17.62
CA PHE A 98 18.62 -27.24 -18.02
C PHE A 98 19.78 -26.45 -17.40
N GLN A 99 19.52 -25.56 -16.45
CA GLN A 99 20.53 -24.71 -15.83
C GLN A 99 21.61 -25.57 -15.19
N ASN A 100 22.85 -25.38 -15.64
CA ASN A 100 24.01 -26.03 -15.05
C ASN A 100 25.15 -25.00 -14.88
N PRO A 101 25.45 -24.56 -13.66
CA PRO A 101 26.51 -23.57 -13.43
C PRO A 101 27.91 -24.10 -13.79
N ASP A 102 28.10 -25.42 -13.79
CA ASP A 102 29.37 -26.07 -14.12
C ASP A 102 29.51 -26.43 -15.61
N ASP A 103 28.43 -26.27 -16.40
CA ASP A 103 28.40 -26.54 -17.84
C ASP A 103 27.70 -25.41 -18.60
N PRO A 104 28.46 -24.44 -19.16
CA PRO A 104 27.89 -23.30 -19.87
C PRO A 104 27.18 -23.69 -21.18
N THR A 105 27.39 -24.91 -21.67
CA THR A 105 26.65 -25.45 -22.84
C THR A 105 25.38 -26.17 -22.41
N SER A 106 25.29 -26.55 -21.13
CA SER A 106 24.19 -27.33 -20.56
C SER A 106 23.89 -28.59 -21.38
N ALA A 107 24.96 -29.21 -21.90
CA ALA A 107 24.95 -30.43 -22.69
C ALA A 107 24.92 -31.69 -21.80
N SER A 108 25.36 -31.55 -20.55
CA SER A 108 25.24 -32.55 -19.50
C SER A 108 24.01 -32.31 -18.63
N CYS A 109 23.44 -33.39 -18.09
CA CYS A 109 22.34 -33.28 -17.13
C CYS A 109 22.80 -32.48 -15.90
N PRO A 110 22.06 -31.42 -15.50
CA PRO A 110 22.35 -30.71 -14.27
C PRO A 110 22.39 -31.65 -13.06
N LEU A 111 23.29 -31.37 -12.12
CA LEU A 111 23.23 -32.01 -10.80
C LEU A 111 21.90 -31.61 -10.14
N ASN A 112 21.11 -32.60 -9.72
CA ASN A 112 19.80 -32.36 -9.10
C ASN A 112 19.50 -33.38 -8.00
N THR A 113 20.49 -33.62 -7.13
CA THR A 113 20.32 -34.50 -5.96
C THR A 113 19.53 -33.82 -4.84
N ASP A 114 19.61 -32.50 -4.75
CA ASP A 114 18.78 -31.64 -3.90
C ASP A 114 18.21 -30.50 -4.75
N CYS A 115 16.98 -30.68 -5.22
CA CYS A 115 16.29 -29.72 -6.09
C CYS A 115 15.93 -28.39 -5.44
N PHE A 116 16.17 -28.20 -4.13
CA PHE A 116 16.01 -26.89 -3.49
C PHE A 116 17.24 -25.98 -3.64
N THR A 117 18.40 -26.55 -4.00
CA THR A 117 19.67 -25.83 -4.04
C THR A 117 20.50 -26.13 -5.29
N GLN A 118 19.99 -27.00 -6.18
CA GLN A 118 20.67 -27.48 -7.37
C GLN A 118 19.71 -27.46 -8.57
N GLY A 119 20.26 -27.59 -9.78
CA GLY A 119 19.49 -27.52 -11.02
C GLY A 119 18.88 -26.13 -11.24
N ASP A 120 17.57 -26.10 -11.47
CA ASP A 120 16.79 -24.86 -11.58
C ASP A 120 16.17 -24.42 -10.25
N GLU A 121 16.50 -25.11 -9.15
CA GLU A 121 15.98 -24.89 -7.79
C GLU A 121 14.47 -25.10 -7.65
N ILE A 122 13.89 -25.94 -8.51
CA ILE A 122 12.47 -26.31 -8.54
C ILE A 122 12.35 -27.84 -8.54
N CYS A 123 11.60 -28.41 -7.61
CA CYS A 123 11.49 -29.86 -7.42
C CYS A 123 10.41 -30.52 -8.29
N ASP A 124 9.46 -29.74 -8.82
CA ASP A 124 8.43 -30.24 -9.74
C ASP A 124 8.80 -30.11 -11.23
N THR A 125 10.00 -29.64 -11.56
CA THR A 125 10.59 -29.66 -12.90
C THR A 125 11.72 -30.69 -12.96
N ASP A 126 11.63 -31.63 -13.91
CA ASP A 126 12.71 -32.59 -14.14
C ASP A 126 13.95 -31.87 -14.73
N PRO A 127 15.18 -32.21 -14.28
CA PRO A 127 16.40 -31.71 -14.90
C PRO A 127 16.51 -32.27 -16.32
N ILE A 128 16.99 -31.43 -17.24
CA ILE A 128 17.13 -31.78 -18.65
C ILE A 128 18.43 -31.21 -19.24
N THR A 129 18.84 -31.72 -20.40
CA THR A 129 19.80 -31.02 -21.27
C THR A 129 19.08 -30.03 -22.17
N VAL A 130 19.81 -29.05 -22.72
CA VAL A 130 19.26 -28.06 -23.67
C VAL A 130 18.57 -28.77 -24.84
N PRO A 131 17.30 -28.49 -25.14
CA PRO A 131 16.60 -29.12 -26.25
C PRO A 131 17.00 -28.48 -27.59
N ALA A 132 16.81 -29.22 -28.68
CA ALA A 132 16.89 -28.68 -30.04
C ALA A 132 15.62 -27.88 -30.44
N PHE A 133 15.12 -27.05 -29.53
CA PHE A 133 13.91 -26.23 -29.67
C PHE A 133 12.60 -27.00 -29.97
N VAL A 134 12.57 -28.31 -29.75
CA VAL A 134 11.39 -29.16 -29.96
C VAL A 134 11.09 -29.94 -28.69
N ALA A 135 9.81 -30.00 -28.31
CA ALA A 135 9.36 -30.80 -27.18
C ALA A 135 9.65 -32.30 -27.38
N ARG A 136 10.26 -32.93 -26.38
CA ARG A 136 10.70 -34.32 -26.38
C ARG A 136 9.63 -35.25 -25.81
N THR A 137 9.74 -36.53 -26.16
CA THR A 137 8.89 -37.61 -25.68
C THR A 137 9.74 -38.84 -25.37
N GLY A 138 9.20 -39.80 -24.62
CA GLY A 138 9.95 -40.99 -24.20
C GLY A 138 10.69 -40.75 -22.89
N THR A 139 11.77 -41.48 -22.64
CA THR A 139 12.52 -41.42 -21.38
C THR A 139 13.46 -40.21 -21.33
N ASN A 140 13.38 -39.42 -20.26
CA ASN A 140 14.35 -38.40 -19.89
C ASN A 140 15.64 -39.08 -19.41
N PRO A 141 16.79 -38.90 -20.09
CA PRO A 141 18.04 -39.53 -19.70
C PRO A 141 18.61 -39.02 -18.37
N CYS A 142 18.16 -37.85 -17.89
CA CYS A 142 18.63 -37.27 -16.63
C CYS A 142 17.96 -37.90 -15.40
N THR A 143 16.73 -38.39 -15.54
CA THR A 143 15.94 -38.94 -14.41
C THR A 143 15.61 -40.42 -14.57
N GLY A 144 15.66 -40.96 -15.80
CA GLY A 144 15.20 -42.30 -16.13
C GLY A 144 13.66 -42.44 -16.18
N THR A 145 12.91 -41.36 -15.97
CA THR A 145 11.44 -41.30 -16.05
C THR A 145 10.99 -40.75 -17.41
N PRO A 146 9.73 -40.94 -17.83
CA PRO A 146 9.23 -40.30 -19.04
C PRO A 146 9.26 -38.78 -18.93
N TYR A 147 9.59 -38.09 -20.03
CA TYR A 147 9.41 -36.64 -20.14
C TYR A 147 7.98 -36.25 -19.80
N ASN A 148 7.85 -35.18 -19.02
CA ASN A 148 6.58 -34.73 -18.48
C ASN A 148 6.25 -33.29 -18.94
N ILE A 149 4.98 -32.91 -18.77
CA ILE A 149 4.48 -31.61 -19.21
C ILE A 149 5.05 -30.43 -18.40
N TYR A 150 5.42 -30.64 -17.13
CA TYR A 150 5.99 -29.61 -16.26
C TYR A 150 7.36 -29.14 -16.73
N THR A 151 8.11 -29.98 -17.45
CA THR A 151 9.40 -29.59 -18.06
C THR A 151 9.28 -29.27 -19.55
N GLU A 152 8.64 -30.14 -20.35
CA GLU A 152 8.67 -30.00 -21.82
C GLU A 152 7.73 -28.92 -22.36
N HIS A 153 6.70 -28.54 -21.60
CA HIS A 153 5.77 -27.45 -21.95
C HIS A 153 5.98 -26.21 -21.06
N ASN A 154 7.09 -26.15 -20.34
CA ASN A 154 7.42 -25.06 -19.43
C ASN A 154 7.80 -23.79 -20.19
N PHE A 155 7.35 -22.62 -19.74
CA PHE A 155 7.80 -21.34 -20.30
C PHE A 155 9.31 -21.14 -20.16
N MET A 156 9.96 -21.70 -19.14
CA MET A 156 11.40 -21.63 -18.89
C MET A 156 12.22 -22.63 -19.72
N ASN A 157 11.58 -23.46 -20.55
CA ASN A 157 12.29 -24.35 -21.47
C ASN A 157 12.36 -23.74 -22.88
N TYR A 158 13.30 -24.20 -23.71
CA TYR A 158 13.51 -23.73 -25.08
C TYR A 158 12.68 -24.47 -26.14
N THR A 159 11.77 -25.35 -25.74
CA THR A 159 10.88 -26.11 -26.65
C THR A 159 9.86 -25.23 -27.38
N ASP A 160 9.32 -25.76 -28.49
CA ASP A 160 8.26 -25.17 -29.30
C ASP A 160 6.85 -25.29 -28.68
N ARG A 161 6.74 -26.02 -27.56
CA ARG A 161 5.50 -26.14 -26.77
C ARG A 161 5.68 -25.42 -25.44
N PHE A 162 4.80 -24.46 -25.15
CA PHE A 162 4.88 -23.67 -23.93
C PHE A 162 3.47 -23.30 -23.48
N THR A 163 3.05 -23.84 -22.34
CA THR A 163 1.66 -23.70 -21.87
C THR A 163 1.55 -23.39 -20.39
N LEU A 164 2.62 -23.54 -19.61
CA LEU A 164 2.52 -23.44 -18.15
C LEU A 164 3.81 -22.97 -17.46
N PHE A 165 3.62 -22.41 -16.27
CA PHE A 165 4.56 -22.48 -15.15
C PHE A 165 4.04 -23.50 -14.15
N THR A 166 4.95 -24.13 -13.40
CA THR A 166 4.58 -25.12 -12.38
C THR A 166 4.10 -24.47 -11.06
N PRO A 167 3.43 -25.22 -10.18
CA PRO A 167 3.10 -24.74 -8.83
C PRO A 167 4.29 -24.25 -8.00
N GLU A 168 5.44 -24.91 -8.07
CA GLU A 168 6.64 -24.46 -7.35
C GLU A 168 7.27 -23.23 -7.98
N GLN A 169 7.35 -23.16 -9.32
CA GLN A 169 7.75 -21.93 -10.01
C GLN A 169 6.88 -20.72 -9.62
N ARG A 170 5.55 -20.91 -9.50
CA ARG A 170 4.65 -19.86 -8.97
C ARG A 170 5.06 -19.41 -7.56
N THR A 171 5.44 -20.35 -6.70
CA THR A 171 5.85 -20.05 -5.33
C THR A 171 7.13 -19.21 -5.31
N THR A 172 8.13 -19.61 -6.10
CA THR A 172 9.39 -18.86 -6.28
C THR A 172 9.14 -17.45 -6.83
N MET A 173 8.31 -17.33 -7.86
CA MET A 173 7.96 -16.02 -8.43
C MET A 173 7.28 -15.08 -7.42
N LEU A 174 6.39 -15.61 -6.57
CA LEU A 174 5.75 -14.82 -5.51
C LEU A 174 6.74 -14.44 -4.40
N ALA A 175 7.70 -15.32 -4.09
CA ALA A 175 8.76 -15.01 -3.12
C ALA A 175 9.71 -13.91 -3.64
N ALA A 176 10.07 -13.93 -4.93
CA ALA A 176 10.89 -12.87 -5.55
C ALA A 176 10.25 -11.48 -5.43
N MET A 177 8.91 -11.41 -5.43
CA MET A 177 8.16 -10.16 -5.20
C MET A 177 8.22 -9.65 -3.77
N THR A 178 8.87 -10.36 -2.84
CA THR A 178 9.11 -9.89 -1.46
C THR A 178 10.49 -9.25 -1.29
N PHE A 179 11.37 -9.34 -2.29
CA PHE A 179 12.70 -8.76 -2.22
C PHE A 179 12.63 -7.23 -2.16
N PRO A 180 13.56 -6.55 -1.45
CA PRO A 180 13.53 -5.09 -1.30
C PRO A 180 13.47 -4.35 -2.65
N THR A 181 14.14 -4.90 -3.66
CA THR A 181 14.19 -4.34 -5.01
C THR A 181 12.85 -4.41 -5.76
N ARG A 182 11.88 -5.24 -5.32
CA ARG A 182 10.62 -5.50 -6.05
C ARG A 182 9.35 -5.49 -5.20
N ALA A 183 9.47 -5.45 -3.87
CA ALA A 183 8.33 -5.47 -2.95
C ALA A 183 7.31 -4.36 -3.25
N SER A 184 7.79 -3.22 -3.73
CA SER A 184 6.97 -2.07 -4.12
C SER A 184 6.05 -2.36 -5.31
N LEU A 185 6.47 -3.23 -6.24
CA LEU A 185 5.71 -3.58 -7.44
C LEU A 185 4.47 -4.45 -7.13
N ALA A 186 4.46 -5.13 -5.98
CA ALA A 186 3.37 -6.01 -5.56
C ALA A 186 2.21 -5.26 -4.86
N ALA A 187 2.37 -3.98 -4.54
CA ALA A 187 1.44 -3.26 -3.67
C ALA A 187 0.87 -2.00 -4.35
N SER A 188 -0.46 -1.91 -4.44
CA SER A 188 -1.16 -0.68 -4.84
C SER A 188 -1.78 0.01 -3.64
N TRP A 189 -1.27 1.19 -3.31
CA TRP A 189 -1.67 1.93 -2.11
C TRP A 189 -2.76 2.97 -2.35
N ALA A 190 -3.27 3.08 -3.58
CA ALA A 190 -4.37 4.00 -3.93
C ALA A 190 -5.69 3.67 -3.21
N ARG A 191 -5.79 2.50 -2.56
CA ARG A 191 -6.99 2.07 -1.80
C ARG A 191 -6.89 2.31 -0.29
N VAL A 192 -5.76 2.80 0.22
CA VAL A 192 -5.61 3.04 1.66
C VAL A 192 -6.41 4.27 2.07
N ALA A 193 -7.20 4.14 3.15
CA ALA A 193 -8.15 5.16 3.58
C ALA A 193 -7.52 6.53 3.92
N SER A 194 -6.23 6.55 4.26
CA SER A 194 -5.43 7.76 4.53
C SER A 194 -4.75 8.33 3.29
N TYR A 195 -4.99 7.82 2.08
CA TYR A 195 -4.45 8.41 0.86
C TYR A 195 -5.17 9.74 0.55
N PRO A 196 -4.44 10.85 0.31
CA PRO A 196 -5.05 12.15 0.07
C PRO A 196 -5.75 12.21 -1.30
N TYR A 197 -6.87 12.93 -1.34
CA TYR A 197 -7.60 13.19 -2.58
C TYR A 197 -6.87 14.15 -3.53
N SER A 198 -5.98 15.00 -2.99
CA SER A 198 -5.16 15.94 -3.75
C SER A 198 -3.73 15.90 -3.25
N PHE A 199 -2.77 15.82 -4.17
CA PHE A 199 -1.36 15.86 -3.86
C PHE A 199 -0.79 17.25 -4.12
N SER A 200 -0.09 17.79 -3.13
CA SER A 200 0.77 18.97 -3.27
C SER A 200 2.19 18.58 -2.88
N ASN A 201 3.18 19.15 -3.57
CA ASN A 201 4.57 18.95 -3.16
C ASN A 201 4.77 19.48 -1.73
N PRO A 202 5.52 18.77 -0.87
CA PRO A 202 5.83 19.25 0.47
C PRO A 202 6.75 20.48 0.40
N VAL A 203 6.84 21.22 1.51
CA VAL A 203 7.76 22.36 1.64
C VAL A 203 9.18 21.93 1.28
N ALA A 204 9.90 22.82 0.60
CA ALA A 204 11.27 22.57 0.20
C ALA A 204 12.17 22.63 1.44
N ALA A 205 13.09 21.67 1.54
CA ALA A 205 14.16 21.67 2.54
C ALA A 205 15.52 21.82 1.85
N CYS A 206 16.58 21.97 2.65
CA CYS A 206 17.96 21.87 2.17
C CYS A 206 18.17 20.62 1.28
N THR A 207 19.03 20.69 0.26
CA THR A 207 19.31 19.56 -0.63
C THR A 207 20.69 18.96 -0.30
N PRO A 208 20.77 17.68 0.12
CA PRO A 208 22.03 16.98 0.28
C PRO A 208 22.79 16.94 -1.04
N VAL A 209 24.11 17.12 -0.98
CA VAL A 209 25.01 16.98 -2.12
C VAL A 209 26.07 15.95 -1.76
N SER A 210 25.94 14.75 -2.31
CA SER A 210 26.96 13.72 -2.13
C SER A 210 28.26 14.11 -2.82
N ASN A 211 29.38 13.82 -2.18
CA ASN A 211 30.69 14.05 -2.74
C ASN A 211 30.95 13.09 -3.92
N ALA A 212 31.75 13.57 -4.89
CA ALA A 212 32.17 12.79 -6.04
C ALA A 212 32.87 11.47 -5.67
N ILE A 213 33.49 11.37 -4.50
CA ILE A 213 34.08 10.13 -3.98
C ILE A 213 33.02 9.03 -3.89
N GLY A 214 31.87 9.30 -3.26
CA GLY A 214 30.76 8.36 -3.16
C GLY A 214 30.15 8.04 -4.51
N THR A 215 29.81 9.08 -5.29
CA THR A 215 29.10 8.93 -6.57
C THR A 215 29.95 8.32 -7.69
N SER A 216 31.26 8.16 -7.50
CA SER A 216 32.14 7.54 -8.51
C SER A 216 32.57 6.10 -8.18
N ASN A 217 32.46 5.67 -6.92
CA ASN A 217 33.11 4.43 -6.45
C ASN A 217 32.18 3.47 -5.69
N GLY A 218 31.00 3.90 -5.25
CA GLY A 218 29.97 2.99 -4.73
C GLY A 218 30.32 2.33 -3.40
N TYR A 219 30.84 3.09 -2.45
CA TYR A 219 31.22 2.59 -1.12
C TYR A 219 30.03 2.35 -0.18
N ALA A 220 28.94 3.09 -0.40
CA ALA A 220 27.70 3.07 0.36
C ALA A 220 26.50 3.15 -0.59
N GLY A 221 25.30 2.93 -0.09
CA GLY A 221 24.09 2.87 -0.89
C GLY A 221 22.88 2.52 -0.07
N LEU A 222 21.80 3.27 -0.26
CA LEU A 222 20.50 2.99 0.27
C LEU A 222 19.76 2.14 -0.77
N MET A 223 19.73 0.83 -0.57
CA MET A 223 19.16 -0.15 -1.50
C MET A 223 17.62 -0.17 -1.45
N GLY A 224 17.05 0.30 -0.34
CA GLY A 224 15.62 0.41 -0.18
C GLY A 224 15.23 1.12 1.11
N VAL A 225 14.09 1.83 1.05
CA VAL A 225 13.45 2.46 2.20
C VAL A 225 12.05 1.90 2.32
N SER A 226 11.69 1.43 3.52
CA SER A 226 10.34 0.98 3.80
C SER A 226 9.77 1.70 5.01
N VAL A 227 8.50 2.11 4.92
CA VAL A 227 7.71 2.43 6.11
C VAL A 227 6.52 1.47 6.15
N ASP A 228 6.47 0.66 7.21
CA ASP A 228 5.71 -0.59 7.28
C ASP A 228 5.94 -1.44 6.01
N ASN A 229 4.87 -1.79 5.30
CA ASN A 229 4.94 -2.60 4.08
C ASN A 229 5.10 -1.75 2.81
N ARG A 230 5.32 -0.43 2.95
CA ARG A 230 5.53 0.45 1.80
C ARG A 230 7.01 0.60 1.54
N THR A 231 7.53 -0.28 0.70
CA THR A 231 8.93 -0.29 0.26
C THR A 231 9.10 0.55 -1.00
N PHE A 232 10.25 1.20 -1.12
CA PHE A 232 10.75 1.83 -2.33
C PHE A 232 12.18 1.37 -2.55
N SER A 233 12.46 0.82 -3.72
CA SER A 233 13.82 0.46 -4.10
C SER A 233 14.66 1.72 -4.41
N SER A 234 15.96 1.59 -4.24
CA SER A 234 16.96 2.59 -4.60
C SER A 234 18.34 1.93 -4.71
N GLY A 235 19.39 2.63 -5.14
CA GLY A 235 20.63 2.01 -5.60
C GLY A 235 21.87 2.30 -4.76
N LEU A 236 23.01 1.94 -5.36
CA LEU A 236 24.31 2.36 -4.87
C LEU A 236 24.48 3.85 -5.10
N THR A 237 25.25 4.50 -4.24
CA THR A 237 25.59 5.92 -4.39
C THR A 237 26.23 6.23 -5.75
N ALA A 238 26.96 5.30 -6.34
CA ALA A 238 27.59 5.49 -7.66
C ALA A 238 26.64 5.32 -8.86
N THR A 239 25.49 4.69 -8.64
CA THR A 239 24.46 4.50 -9.67
C THR A 239 23.32 5.50 -9.55
N ASP A 240 23.16 6.08 -8.37
CA ASP A 240 22.31 7.23 -8.12
C ASP A 240 23.08 8.56 -8.29
N PRO A 241 22.39 9.69 -8.50
CA PRO A 241 23.04 11.01 -8.50
C PRO A 241 23.50 11.47 -7.09
N GLY A 242 23.59 10.56 -6.12
CA GLY A 242 23.86 10.84 -4.70
C GLY A 242 22.71 11.50 -3.93
N TYR A 243 21.76 12.13 -4.64
CA TYR A 243 20.51 12.62 -4.04
C TYR A 243 19.30 12.30 -4.92
N VAL A 244 18.36 11.53 -4.38
CA VAL A 244 17.12 11.14 -5.09
C VAL A 244 15.90 11.81 -4.44
N ASN A 245 15.24 12.70 -5.18
CA ASN A 245 14.06 13.42 -4.68
C ASN A 245 12.75 12.79 -5.16
N LYS A 246 12.22 11.82 -4.39
CA LYS A 246 10.90 11.21 -4.62
C LYS A 246 9.75 12.02 -4.01
N ALA A 247 10.04 13.05 -3.20
CA ALA A 247 9.04 13.83 -2.47
C ALA A 247 8.05 14.61 -3.34
N ASN A 248 8.34 14.81 -4.63
CA ASN A 248 7.43 15.49 -5.56
C ASN A 248 6.55 14.50 -6.35
N SER A 249 6.52 13.22 -5.96
CA SER A 249 5.81 12.17 -6.68
C SER A 249 4.68 11.56 -5.83
N PRO A 250 3.40 11.70 -6.23
CA PRO A 250 2.27 11.09 -5.50
C PRO A 250 2.33 9.56 -5.46
N LEU A 251 3.08 8.94 -6.38
CA LEU A 251 3.27 7.49 -6.41
C LEU A 251 4.19 7.01 -5.26
N HIS A 252 5.04 7.90 -4.74
CA HIS A 252 5.93 7.63 -3.61
C HIS A 252 5.33 7.98 -2.25
N LEU A 253 4.08 8.43 -2.21
CA LEU A 253 3.48 8.96 -0.99
C LEU A 253 3.30 7.90 0.09
N ILE A 254 3.83 8.11 1.28
CA ILE A 254 3.64 7.23 2.45
C ILE A 254 2.48 7.75 3.30
N PRO A 255 1.32 7.07 3.33
CA PRO A 255 0.20 7.50 4.14
C PRO A 255 0.41 7.09 5.61
N MET A 256 0.24 8.06 6.51
CA MET A 256 0.41 7.91 7.96
C MET A 256 -0.78 8.53 8.70
N SER A 257 -0.80 8.38 10.02
CA SER A 257 -1.79 8.94 10.92
C SER A 257 -1.10 9.52 12.15
N GLN A 258 -1.57 10.67 12.59
CA GLN A 258 -1.06 11.31 13.79
C GLN A 258 -1.21 10.38 15.01
N ASN A 259 -0.22 10.31 15.90
CA ASN A 259 -0.17 9.41 17.07
C ASN A 259 -0.20 7.90 16.75
N ALA A 260 0.06 7.51 15.51
CA ALA A 260 0.30 6.11 15.15
C ALA A 260 1.82 5.84 15.11
N SER A 261 2.17 4.60 15.44
CA SER A 261 3.54 4.10 15.35
C SER A 261 3.70 3.32 14.05
N TYR A 262 4.88 3.45 13.45
CA TYR A 262 5.27 2.86 12.17
C TYR A 262 6.64 2.21 12.30
N SER A 263 6.90 1.20 11.48
CA SER A 263 8.22 0.59 11.33
C SER A 263 8.96 1.21 10.16
N LEU A 264 10.05 1.93 10.40
CA LEU A 264 10.99 2.34 9.36
C LEU A 264 12.02 1.24 9.15
N SER A 265 12.25 0.86 7.90
CA SER A 265 13.38 0.02 7.51
C SER A 265 14.23 0.68 6.43
N ALA A 266 15.54 0.55 6.54
CA ALA A 266 16.50 0.95 5.53
C ALA A 266 17.37 -0.26 5.16
N ASP A 267 17.34 -0.65 3.90
CA ASP A 267 18.23 -1.65 3.33
C ASP A 267 19.48 -0.94 2.83
N VAL A 268 20.65 -1.27 3.37
CA VAL A 268 21.92 -0.59 3.07
C VAL A 268 22.92 -1.55 2.43
N PHE A 269 23.78 -1.02 1.55
CA PHE A 269 24.87 -1.76 0.93
C PHE A 269 26.01 -2.00 1.93
N SER A 270 25.91 -3.09 2.68
CA SER A 270 26.71 -3.37 3.87
C SER A 270 27.99 -4.16 3.62
N VAL A 271 28.60 -4.02 2.43
CA VAL A 271 29.98 -4.51 2.22
C VAL A 271 30.98 -3.75 3.10
N ASN A 272 30.64 -2.51 3.45
CA ASN A 272 31.25 -1.71 4.50
C ASN A 272 30.22 -1.50 5.63
N GLU A 273 30.67 -1.19 6.84
CA GLU A 273 29.76 -0.75 7.91
C GLU A 273 29.11 0.59 7.52
N GLN A 274 27.80 0.70 7.65
CA GLN A 274 27.02 1.89 7.28
C GLN A 274 26.40 2.56 8.51
N GLN A 275 25.93 3.79 8.33
CA GLN A 275 25.06 4.50 9.25
C GLN A 275 23.88 5.10 8.49
N VAL A 276 22.73 5.16 9.15
CA VAL A 276 21.51 5.73 8.59
C VAL A 276 20.92 6.74 9.55
N ALA A 277 20.43 7.85 9.01
CA ALA A 277 19.55 8.76 9.72
C ALA A 277 18.29 9.04 8.91
N ALA A 278 17.15 9.17 9.57
CA ALA A 278 15.90 9.54 8.93
C ALA A 278 15.17 10.64 9.69
N TYR A 279 14.50 11.51 8.94
CA TYR A 279 13.84 12.71 9.42
C TYR A 279 12.46 12.86 8.77
N ILE A 280 11.50 13.43 9.48
CA ILE A 280 10.24 13.93 8.91
C ILE A 280 10.07 15.38 9.38
N ASP A 281 9.93 16.31 8.44
CA ASP A 281 9.59 17.71 8.70
C ASP A 281 8.13 17.78 9.18
N PHE A 282 7.93 17.51 10.48
CA PHE A 282 6.61 17.37 11.09
C PHE A 282 5.90 18.71 11.22
N ASN A 283 6.64 19.80 11.41
CA ASN A 283 6.07 21.14 11.55
C ASN A 283 5.85 21.85 10.20
N ASN A 284 6.38 21.28 9.10
CA ASN A 284 6.28 21.75 7.73
C ASN A 284 6.95 23.13 7.49
N ASP A 285 8.07 23.41 8.17
CA ASP A 285 8.81 24.67 8.07
C ASP A 285 10.02 24.61 7.11
N GLY A 286 10.33 23.43 6.56
CA GLY A 286 11.44 23.21 5.63
C GLY A 286 12.79 22.97 6.32
N ILE A 287 12.83 22.87 7.64
CA ILE A 287 14.02 22.56 8.45
C ILE A 287 13.84 21.15 9.02
N PHE A 288 14.94 20.42 9.22
CA PHE A 288 14.93 19.14 9.92
C PHE A 288 15.63 19.28 11.27
N ASP A 289 14.85 19.46 12.34
CA ASP A 289 15.33 19.58 13.72
C ASP A 289 15.66 18.17 14.30
N ASN A 290 16.89 18.00 14.77
CA ASN A 290 17.33 16.73 15.36
C ASN A 290 16.55 16.30 16.61
N ALA A 291 16.01 17.25 17.39
CA ALA A 291 15.32 16.99 18.64
C ALA A 291 13.86 16.57 18.42
N THR A 292 13.19 17.11 17.41
CA THR A 292 11.75 16.91 17.19
C THR A 292 11.42 16.12 15.93
N GLU A 293 12.31 16.06 14.95
CA GLU A 293 12.02 15.57 13.59
C GLU A 293 12.91 14.42 13.14
N ARG A 294 14.01 14.14 13.86
CA ARG A 294 14.79 12.92 13.63
C ARG A 294 14.05 11.69 14.16
N ILE A 295 13.56 10.85 13.24
CA ILE A 295 12.81 9.64 13.56
C ILE A 295 13.70 8.40 13.71
N ALA A 296 14.91 8.43 13.15
CA ALA A 296 15.87 7.34 13.29
C ALA A 296 17.32 7.84 13.18
N TYR A 297 18.20 7.18 13.92
CA TYR A 297 19.66 7.25 13.74
C TYR A 297 20.25 5.93 14.21
N GLN A 298 21.07 5.29 13.37
CA GLN A 298 21.83 4.11 13.74
C GLN A 298 23.18 4.16 13.05
N ASP A 299 24.23 3.94 13.84
CA ASP A 299 25.60 3.76 13.36
C ASP A 299 25.99 2.28 13.43
N ARG A 300 27.04 1.90 12.69
CA ARG A 300 27.59 0.53 12.62
C ARG A 300 26.57 -0.53 12.21
N ILE A 301 25.80 -0.25 11.17
CA ILE A 301 24.94 -1.22 10.50
C ILE A 301 25.82 -2.13 9.64
N TYR A 302 25.94 -3.39 10.03
CA TYR A 302 26.74 -4.39 9.34
C TYR A 302 26.28 -5.80 9.65
N SER A 303 26.29 -6.69 8.65
CA SER A 303 25.98 -8.11 8.84
C SER A 303 26.93 -9.07 8.12
N GLY A 304 27.96 -8.54 7.43
CA GLY A 304 28.80 -9.33 6.52
C GLY A 304 28.08 -9.81 5.24
N SER A 305 26.79 -9.50 5.09
CA SER A 305 26.05 -9.68 3.84
C SER A 305 26.21 -8.46 2.93
N GLN A 306 25.97 -8.63 1.63
CA GLN A 306 26.03 -7.53 0.67
C GLN A 306 24.99 -6.43 0.97
N ILE A 307 23.81 -6.83 1.47
CA ILE A 307 22.74 -5.94 1.88
C ILE A 307 22.34 -6.28 3.31
N THR A 308 22.18 -5.26 4.16
CA THR A 308 21.67 -5.40 5.53
C THR A 308 20.46 -4.52 5.72
N ARG A 309 19.42 -5.06 6.36
CA ARG A 309 18.25 -4.26 6.76
C ARG A 309 18.42 -3.75 8.19
N TYR A 310 18.41 -2.43 8.35
CA TYR A 310 18.14 -1.78 9.63
C TYR A 310 16.63 -1.56 9.78
N THR A 311 16.07 -1.82 10.96
CA THR A 311 14.65 -1.58 11.25
C THR A 311 14.48 -0.95 12.62
N THR A 312 13.65 0.07 12.70
CA THR A 312 13.31 0.76 13.95
C THR A 312 11.86 1.25 13.93
N ALA A 313 11.25 1.36 15.11
CA ALA A 313 9.93 1.95 15.25
C ALA A 313 10.04 3.46 15.51
N PHE A 314 9.11 4.23 14.95
CA PHE A 314 8.91 5.63 15.31
C PHE A 314 7.41 5.91 15.51
N THR A 315 7.09 7.00 16.19
CA THR A 315 5.69 7.45 16.39
C THR A 315 5.53 8.84 15.81
N VAL A 316 4.47 9.03 15.01
CA VAL A 316 4.13 10.36 14.50
C VAL A 316 3.65 11.24 15.66
N PRO A 317 4.29 12.38 15.94
CA PRO A 317 3.97 13.20 17.10
C PRO A 317 2.62 13.89 16.97
N SER A 318 2.02 14.23 18.11
CA SER A 318 0.73 14.93 18.21
C SER A 318 0.75 16.37 17.68
N PHE A 319 1.94 16.98 17.54
CA PHE A 319 2.09 18.31 16.94
C PHE A 319 2.29 18.29 15.43
N ALA A 320 2.46 17.11 14.81
CA ALA A 320 2.70 17.02 13.37
C ALA A 320 1.55 17.68 12.59
N VAL A 321 1.89 18.49 11.60
CA VAL A 321 0.93 19.08 10.67
C VAL A 321 0.16 17.96 9.98
N THR A 322 -1.17 18.03 10.01
CA THR A 322 -2.04 16.99 9.46
C THR A 322 -2.70 17.42 8.16
N ASN A 323 -3.24 16.45 7.43
CA ASN A 323 -3.95 16.63 6.17
C ASN A 323 -3.14 17.40 5.11
N THR A 324 -1.82 17.28 5.20
CA THR A 324 -0.82 17.94 4.35
C THR A 324 0.26 16.92 3.99
N VAL A 325 0.79 17.01 2.77
CA VAL A 325 1.97 16.23 2.38
C VAL A 325 3.22 16.89 2.96
N LEU A 326 3.97 16.16 3.78
CA LEU A 326 5.22 16.58 4.42
C LEU A 326 6.41 15.87 3.76
N ARG A 327 7.61 16.33 4.08
CA ARG A 327 8.87 15.75 3.56
C ARG A 327 9.48 14.80 4.58
N MET A 328 9.72 13.57 4.17
CA MET A 328 10.62 12.65 4.87
C MET A 328 11.96 12.59 4.14
N ARG A 329 13.05 12.47 4.89
CA ARG A 329 14.40 12.27 4.36
C ARG A 329 15.05 11.06 5.00
N VAL A 330 15.75 10.26 4.22
CA VAL A 330 16.64 9.19 4.69
C VAL A 330 18.03 9.45 4.13
N ILE A 331 19.05 9.36 4.96
CA ILE A 331 20.45 9.56 4.59
C ILE A 331 21.21 8.30 4.98
N ASP A 332 22.02 7.80 4.05
CA ASP A 332 22.96 6.69 4.22
C ASP A 332 24.40 7.22 4.08
N GLU A 333 25.33 6.65 4.83
CA GLU A 333 26.74 7.03 4.85
C GLU A 333 27.59 5.90 5.47
N LEU A 334 28.90 5.85 5.21
CA LEU A 334 29.79 4.93 5.91
C LEU A 334 29.81 5.19 7.43
N ALA A 335 29.88 4.12 8.22
CA ALA A 335 29.87 4.16 9.67
C ALA A 335 31.08 4.92 10.25
N SER A 336 30.94 5.37 11.50
CA SER A 336 31.98 6.15 12.19
C SER A 336 33.25 5.34 12.50
N VAL A 337 33.23 4.01 12.33
CA VAL A 337 34.35 3.11 12.67
C VAL A 337 35.60 3.37 11.83
N TYR A 338 35.45 3.90 10.63
CA TYR A 338 36.55 4.01 9.67
C TYR A 338 37.55 5.14 10.00
N GLY A 339 37.34 5.94 11.04
CA GLY A 339 38.36 6.86 11.57
C GLY A 339 37.86 8.23 12.05
N PRO A 340 38.75 9.04 12.66
CA PRO A 340 38.39 10.30 13.34
C PRO A 340 38.02 11.46 12.39
N TYR A 341 38.20 11.28 11.08
CA TYR A 341 37.89 12.26 10.03
C TYR A 341 36.68 11.87 9.18
N LEU A 342 35.98 10.80 9.57
CA LEU A 342 34.90 10.21 8.79
C LEU A 342 33.52 10.56 9.32
N PRO A 343 32.52 10.54 8.43
CA PRO A 343 31.32 11.33 8.61
C PRO A 343 30.41 10.80 9.71
N VAL A 344 29.72 11.71 10.40
CA VAL A 344 28.58 11.40 11.26
C VAL A 344 27.41 12.18 10.68
N ILE A 345 26.29 11.50 10.44
CA ILE A 345 25.09 12.18 9.94
C ILE A 345 24.55 13.08 11.06
N SER A 346 24.95 14.35 11.02
CA SER A 346 24.75 15.31 12.12
C SER A 346 23.46 16.12 12.00
N SER A 347 22.81 16.12 10.84
CA SER A 347 21.53 16.79 10.61
C SER A 347 20.82 16.23 9.38
N GLY A 348 19.55 16.59 9.18
CA GLY A 348 18.82 16.31 7.94
C GLY A 348 19.39 17.04 6.72
N CYS A 349 20.28 18.02 6.88
CA CYS A 349 20.98 18.72 5.80
C CYS A 349 22.41 18.24 5.58
N TYR A 350 22.77 17.10 6.16
CA TYR A 350 24.09 16.52 6.03
C TYR A 350 24.41 16.21 4.55
N ASN A 351 25.62 16.56 4.11
CA ASN A 351 26.15 16.28 2.77
C ASN A 351 27.02 15.02 2.83
N PRO A 352 26.57 13.88 2.28
CA PRO A 352 27.33 12.65 2.32
C PRO A 352 28.67 12.76 1.59
N ILE A 353 29.69 12.08 2.12
CA ILE A 353 30.98 11.90 1.46
C ILE A 353 30.97 10.63 0.62
N TYR A 354 30.46 9.52 1.17
CA TYR A 354 30.47 8.23 0.48
C TYR A 354 29.07 7.71 0.16
N GLY A 355 28.07 8.13 0.93
CA GLY A 355 26.68 7.71 0.79
C GLY A 355 25.79 8.72 0.04
N GLN A 356 24.51 8.68 0.36
CA GLN A 356 23.45 9.38 -0.37
C GLN A 356 22.30 9.85 0.52
N GLY A 357 21.45 10.72 -0.03
CA GLY A 357 20.21 11.17 0.60
C GLY A 357 19.00 10.96 -0.30
N GLU A 358 17.88 10.58 0.28
CA GLU A 358 16.62 10.39 -0.44
C GLU A 358 15.45 11.04 0.28
N ASP A 359 14.60 11.73 -0.49
CA ASP A 359 13.40 12.37 0.03
C ASP A 359 12.14 11.67 -0.45
N PHE A 360 11.18 11.49 0.47
CA PHE A 360 9.89 10.87 0.20
C PHE A 360 8.74 11.78 0.65
N PRO A 361 7.59 11.75 -0.02
CA PRO A 361 6.41 12.45 0.46
C PRO A 361 5.72 11.58 1.51
N VAL A 362 5.32 12.18 2.63
CA VAL A 362 4.49 11.52 3.65
C VAL A 362 3.21 12.31 3.84
N PHE A 363 2.07 11.63 3.98
CA PHE A 363 0.80 12.31 4.28
C PHE A 363 0.32 11.88 5.65
N ILE A 364 0.21 12.83 6.59
CA ILE A 364 -0.25 12.52 7.93
C ILE A 364 -1.73 12.86 8.01
N ALA A 365 -2.58 11.84 7.99
CA ALA A 365 -4.00 12.02 8.24
C ALA A 365 -4.22 12.46 9.70
N SER A 366 -5.08 13.45 9.90
CA SER A 366 -5.61 13.72 11.24
C SER A 366 -6.38 12.50 11.73
N LEU A 367 -6.49 12.32 13.04
CA LEU A 367 -7.45 11.37 13.59
C LEU A 367 -8.85 11.78 13.09
N LEU A 368 -9.48 10.95 12.26
CA LEU A 368 -10.88 11.15 11.91
C LEU A 368 -11.72 10.84 13.15
N PRO A 369 -12.69 11.69 13.52
CA PRO A 369 -13.66 11.34 14.55
C PRO A 369 -14.33 10.01 14.18
N ALA A 370 -14.29 9.03 15.07
CA ALA A 370 -15.02 7.77 14.91
C ALA A 370 -16.48 8.04 14.51
N SER A 371 -17.04 7.22 13.61
CA SER A 371 -18.42 7.41 13.15
C SER A 371 -19.42 6.71 14.06
N TRP A 372 -20.67 7.19 14.11
CA TRP A 372 -21.72 6.60 14.95
C TRP A 372 -22.24 5.30 14.35
N LYS A 373 -22.24 4.22 15.14
CA LYS A 373 -22.98 2.98 14.80
C LYS A 373 -24.45 3.13 15.13
N TYR A 374 -24.77 3.68 16.30
CA TYR A 374 -26.12 4.08 16.69
C TYR A 374 -26.08 5.09 17.86
N PHE A 375 -27.17 5.84 18.01
CA PHE A 375 -27.53 6.55 19.24
C PHE A 375 -29.02 6.32 19.50
N LYS A 376 -29.35 5.83 20.69
CA LYS A 376 -30.71 5.45 21.09
C LYS A 376 -30.95 5.81 22.55
N GLY A 377 -32.21 5.92 22.92
CA GLY A 377 -32.62 6.21 24.29
C GLY A 377 -33.97 5.59 24.59
N ARG A 378 -34.22 5.31 25.87
CA ARG A 378 -35.52 4.82 26.35
C ARG A 378 -35.83 5.39 27.72
N LYS A 379 -37.11 5.62 28.01
CA LYS A 379 -37.58 5.94 29.35
C LYS A 379 -37.45 4.70 30.25
N THR A 380 -36.99 4.87 31.48
CA THR A 380 -36.91 3.84 32.51
C THR A 380 -37.34 4.42 33.85
N GLY A 381 -38.62 4.23 34.23
CA GLY A 381 -39.20 4.87 35.40
C GLY A 381 -39.29 6.39 35.22
N THR A 382 -38.65 7.15 36.11
CA THR A 382 -38.51 8.62 36.04
C THR A 382 -37.26 9.08 35.27
N ASP A 383 -36.39 8.14 34.87
CA ASP A 383 -35.14 8.43 34.19
C ASP A 383 -35.24 8.20 32.67
N VAL A 384 -34.29 8.77 31.92
CA VAL A 384 -34.02 8.40 30.53
C VAL A 384 -32.65 7.73 30.43
N GLN A 385 -32.62 6.49 29.94
CA GLN A 385 -31.40 5.76 29.65
C GLN A 385 -30.98 5.98 28.20
N LEU A 386 -29.84 6.63 28.00
CA LEU A 386 -29.19 6.83 26.71
C LEU A 386 -28.10 5.78 26.48
N GLN A 387 -27.96 5.33 25.23
CA GLN A 387 -26.95 4.37 24.79
C GLN A 387 -26.46 4.72 23.38
N TRP A 388 -25.15 4.66 23.17
CA TRP A 388 -24.55 4.84 21.85
C TRP A 388 -23.40 3.87 21.63
N ALA A 389 -23.11 3.63 20.35
CA ALA A 389 -21.92 2.92 19.94
C ALA A 389 -21.26 3.59 18.74
N LEU A 390 -19.96 3.41 18.63
CA LEU A 390 -19.15 3.88 17.50
C LEU A 390 -18.86 2.73 16.53
N SER A 391 -18.59 3.09 15.27
CA SER A 391 -18.11 2.16 14.23
C SER A 391 -16.68 1.72 14.47
N THR A 392 -15.89 2.57 15.15
CA THR A 392 -14.48 2.37 15.48
C THR A 392 -14.20 2.97 16.86
N THR A 393 -13.20 2.45 17.57
CA THR A 393 -12.85 2.95 18.91
C THR A 393 -12.16 4.31 18.81
N LEU A 394 -12.44 5.20 19.76
CA LEU A 394 -11.62 6.40 19.95
C LEU A 394 -10.43 6.03 20.82
N LYS A 395 -9.21 6.40 20.40
CA LYS A 395 -8.03 6.30 21.26
C LYS A 395 -8.13 7.28 22.45
N GLN A 396 -8.66 8.48 22.22
CA GLN A 396 -8.83 9.56 23.21
C GLN A 396 -9.90 10.56 22.74
N GLY A 397 -10.75 11.07 23.64
CA GLY A 397 -11.83 12.02 23.33
C GLY A 397 -12.94 12.06 24.39
N SER A 398 -14.07 12.71 24.08
CA SER A 398 -15.24 12.79 24.95
C SER A 398 -16.56 12.91 24.19
N PHE A 399 -17.67 12.67 24.88
CA PHE A 399 -19.04 12.86 24.41
C PHE A 399 -19.76 13.83 25.32
N ASP A 400 -20.13 14.99 24.80
CA ASP A 400 -21.06 15.90 25.47
C ASP A 400 -22.49 15.42 25.21
N VAL A 401 -23.20 15.06 26.27
CA VAL A 401 -24.61 14.68 26.25
C VAL A 401 -25.44 15.95 26.31
N GLU A 402 -26.25 16.20 25.29
CA GLU A 402 -27.05 17.41 25.19
C GLU A 402 -28.55 17.09 25.15
N ARG A 403 -29.33 17.89 25.88
CA ARG A 403 -30.78 17.76 26.01
C ARG A 403 -31.48 19.05 25.58
N SER A 404 -32.63 18.91 24.94
CA SER A 404 -33.48 20.03 24.52
C SER A 404 -34.95 19.74 24.83
N LEU A 405 -35.73 20.80 25.11
CA LEU A 405 -37.18 20.73 25.29
C LEU A 405 -37.96 21.08 24.01
N ASN A 406 -37.29 21.65 23.02
CA ASN A 406 -37.92 22.19 21.81
C ASN A 406 -37.25 21.73 20.51
N GLY A 407 -36.23 20.86 20.59
CA GLY A 407 -35.50 20.32 19.45
C GLY A 407 -34.57 21.31 18.74
N SER A 408 -34.49 22.57 19.19
CA SER A 408 -33.66 23.61 18.57
C SER A 408 -32.58 24.16 19.49
N VAL A 409 -32.88 24.33 20.79
CA VAL A 409 -31.93 24.81 21.79
C VAL A 409 -31.49 23.65 22.67
N PHE A 410 -30.24 23.25 22.55
CA PHE A 410 -29.64 22.13 23.29
C PHE A 410 -28.75 22.64 24.42
N THR A 411 -28.92 22.07 25.60
CA THR A 411 -28.08 22.34 26.78
C THR A 411 -27.28 21.08 27.10
N LYS A 412 -25.97 21.25 27.35
CA LYS A 412 -25.13 20.15 27.83
C LYS A 412 -25.53 19.75 29.25
N ILE A 413 -25.85 18.48 29.44
CA ILE A 413 -26.23 17.90 30.74
C ILE A 413 -25.13 17.00 31.34
N ALA A 414 -24.21 16.49 30.51
CA ALA A 414 -23.06 15.73 30.97
C ALA A 414 -21.93 15.69 29.93
N THR A 415 -20.75 15.28 30.39
CA THR A 415 -19.63 14.88 29.53
C THR A 415 -19.20 13.47 29.92
N VAL A 416 -19.11 12.56 28.95
CA VAL A 416 -18.65 11.18 29.14
C VAL A 416 -17.32 11.02 28.41
N SER A 417 -16.24 10.71 29.13
CA SER A 417 -14.92 10.49 28.52
C SER A 417 -14.91 9.20 27.70
N ALA A 418 -14.30 9.24 26.51
CA ALA A 418 -14.05 8.04 25.74
C ALA A 418 -12.94 7.21 26.41
N ALA A 419 -13.08 5.89 26.37
CA ALA A 419 -12.11 4.95 26.92
C ALA A 419 -11.48 4.11 25.80
N GLN A 420 -10.20 3.78 25.96
CA GLN A 420 -9.47 2.98 24.99
C GLN A 420 -10.15 1.61 24.81
N ASN A 421 -10.29 1.17 23.55
CA ASN A 421 -10.94 -0.09 23.18
C ASN A 421 -12.42 -0.23 23.57
N VAL A 422 -13.08 0.85 24.00
CA VAL A 422 -14.52 0.86 24.30
C VAL A 422 -15.28 1.45 23.12
N TYR A 423 -16.24 0.67 22.60
CA TYR A 423 -17.09 1.05 21.47
C TYR A 423 -18.54 1.34 21.88
N GLU A 424 -18.99 0.94 23.07
CA GLU A 424 -20.33 1.21 23.59
C GLU A 424 -20.29 2.03 24.87
N TYR A 425 -21.25 2.94 24.99
CA TYR A 425 -21.34 3.88 26.09
C TYR A 425 -22.80 4.06 26.48
N ASN A 426 -23.00 4.48 27.72
CA ASN A 426 -24.32 4.75 28.24
C ASN A 426 -24.29 5.95 29.20
N TYR A 427 -25.41 6.64 29.29
CA TYR A 427 -25.63 7.73 30.23
C TYR A 427 -27.07 7.68 30.72
N ARG A 428 -27.27 7.96 32.00
CA ARG A 428 -28.59 8.04 32.62
C ARG A 428 -28.89 9.49 32.98
N ASP A 429 -29.94 10.02 32.37
CA ASP A 429 -30.51 11.32 32.72
C ASP A 429 -31.60 11.13 33.77
N HIS A 430 -31.33 11.62 34.98
CA HIS A 430 -32.22 11.46 36.12
C HIS A 430 -33.36 12.47 36.12
N ASP A 431 -34.53 12.03 36.61
CA ASP A 431 -35.71 12.89 36.81
C ASP A 431 -36.13 13.67 35.55
N ALA A 432 -36.02 13.02 34.40
CA ALA A 432 -36.50 13.53 33.12
C ALA A 432 -38.03 13.36 33.05
N LEU A 433 -38.76 14.22 33.75
CA LEU A 433 -40.21 14.08 34.01
C LEU A 433 -41.13 14.76 32.99
N LEU A 434 -40.61 15.63 32.12
CA LEU A 434 -41.46 16.34 31.15
C LEU A 434 -41.97 15.42 30.04
N PRO A 435 -43.11 15.72 29.39
CA PRO A 435 -43.71 14.85 28.38
C PRO A 435 -42.82 14.55 27.18
N LEU A 436 -41.86 15.42 26.87
CA LEU A 436 -41.05 15.33 25.67
C LEU A 436 -39.63 15.85 25.93
N TYR A 437 -38.63 15.09 25.48
CA TYR A 437 -37.24 15.50 25.43
C TYR A 437 -36.61 15.13 24.08
N PHE A 438 -35.68 15.97 23.64
CA PHE A 438 -34.79 15.70 22.51
C PHE A 438 -33.38 15.52 23.04
N TYR A 439 -32.67 14.52 22.56
CA TYR A 439 -31.27 14.28 22.92
C TYR A 439 -30.40 14.20 21.69
N ARG A 440 -29.16 14.68 21.81
CA ARG A 440 -28.08 14.45 20.85
C ARG A 440 -26.75 14.35 21.59
N LEU A 441 -25.75 13.80 20.92
CA LEU A 441 -24.38 13.74 21.41
C LEU A 441 -23.49 14.64 20.56
N LYS A 442 -22.54 15.30 21.20
CA LYS A 442 -21.40 15.95 20.54
C LYS A 442 -20.13 15.21 20.91
N GLN A 443 -19.59 14.45 19.97
CA GLN A 443 -18.28 13.83 20.10
C GLN A 443 -17.18 14.86 19.86
N THR A 444 -16.17 14.90 20.72
CA THR A 444 -14.95 15.70 20.54
C THR A 444 -13.73 14.78 20.61
N ASP A 445 -12.86 14.83 19.62
CA ASP A 445 -11.62 14.03 19.62
C ASP A 445 -10.46 14.75 20.34
N ALA A 446 -9.31 14.07 20.42
CA ALA A 446 -8.10 14.62 21.04
C ALA A 446 -7.54 15.87 20.33
N ALA A 447 -7.89 16.10 19.07
CA ALA A 447 -7.51 17.29 18.30
C ALA A 447 -8.52 18.44 18.45
N GLY A 448 -9.58 18.26 19.27
CA GLY A 448 -10.63 19.25 19.48
C GLY A 448 -11.69 19.30 18.37
N GLN A 449 -11.61 18.42 17.37
CA GLN A 449 -12.59 18.36 16.30
C GLN A 449 -13.88 17.72 16.81
N SER A 450 -15.02 18.28 16.39
CA SER A 450 -16.33 17.93 16.92
C SER A 450 -17.27 17.36 15.86
N LYS A 451 -18.07 16.35 16.23
CA LYS A 451 -19.11 15.76 15.38
C LYS A 451 -20.38 15.46 16.18
N TYR A 452 -21.54 15.78 15.64
CA TYR A 452 -22.83 15.50 16.28
C TYR A 452 -23.39 14.13 15.86
N SER A 453 -24.16 13.50 16.74
CA SER A 453 -25.03 12.37 16.41
C SER A 453 -26.32 12.83 15.71
N SER A 454 -27.15 11.88 15.29
CA SER A 454 -28.57 12.16 15.06
C SER A 454 -29.24 12.64 16.36
N THR A 455 -30.34 13.39 16.24
CA THR A 455 -31.20 13.73 17.37
C THR A 455 -32.24 12.64 17.57
N ILE A 456 -32.42 12.17 18.80
CA ILE A 456 -33.49 11.23 19.18
C ILE A 456 -34.54 11.95 20.01
N ILE A 457 -35.77 11.45 19.95
CA ILE A 457 -36.92 11.99 20.68
C ILE A 457 -37.38 10.96 21.71
N ILE A 458 -37.55 11.39 22.96
CA ILE A 458 -38.10 10.58 24.04
C ILE A 458 -39.41 11.21 24.49
N ARG A 459 -40.51 10.48 24.27
CA ARG A 459 -41.87 10.82 24.69
C ARG A 459 -42.19 10.08 25.97
N ASN A 460 -42.42 10.84 27.03
CA ASN A 460 -42.72 10.34 28.38
C ASN A 460 -44.22 10.12 28.62
N ASP A 461 -45.06 10.53 27.68
CA ASP A 461 -46.52 10.50 27.65
C ASP A 461 -47.09 9.28 26.90
N GLN A 462 -46.35 8.17 26.81
CA GLN A 462 -46.78 7.00 26.05
C GLN A 462 -48.22 6.56 26.42
N PRO A 463 -49.16 6.53 25.46
CA PRO A 463 -50.42 5.81 25.63
C PRO A 463 -50.13 4.30 25.75
N SER A 464 -51.10 3.53 26.25
CA SER A 464 -50.99 2.07 26.42
C SER A 464 -50.52 1.37 25.14
N GLU A 465 -49.83 0.22 25.29
CA GLU A 465 -49.25 -0.56 24.18
C GLU A 465 -50.26 -1.01 23.09
N ASP A 466 -51.56 -0.83 23.33
CA ASP A 466 -52.65 -1.22 22.40
C ASP A 466 -52.82 -0.35 21.15
N ASN A 467 -52.10 0.79 21.02
CA ASN A 467 -52.29 1.76 19.92
C ASN A 467 -51.10 1.88 18.95
N ARG A 468 -50.39 0.77 18.67
CA ARG A 468 -49.24 0.79 17.75
C ARG A 468 -49.67 0.89 16.29
N VAL A 469 -49.01 1.78 15.56
CA VAL A 469 -49.12 1.92 14.11
C VAL A 469 -47.86 1.37 13.46
N HIS A 470 -48.02 0.33 12.65
CA HIS A 470 -46.95 -0.20 11.81
C HIS A 470 -46.96 0.54 10.47
N VAL A 471 -45.79 1.04 10.08
CA VAL A 471 -45.60 1.78 8.83
C VAL A 471 -44.61 1.03 7.96
N THR A 472 -44.95 0.81 6.69
CA THR A 472 -43.99 0.25 5.73
C THR A 472 -43.04 1.34 5.26
N ASN A 473 -41.76 1.21 5.60
CA ASN A 473 -40.68 2.11 5.20
C ASN A 473 -39.49 1.27 4.71
N PRO A 474 -38.87 1.55 3.54
CA PRO A 474 -39.16 2.64 2.58
C PRO A 474 -40.44 2.46 1.77
N PHE A 475 -41.03 3.58 1.36
CA PHE A 475 -42.14 3.69 0.39
C PHE A 475 -41.79 4.73 -0.68
N ARG A 476 -42.43 4.66 -1.85
CA ARG A 476 -42.23 5.62 -2.96
C ARG A 476 -43.51 6.40 -3.24
N ASP A 477 -44.51 5.71 -3.80
CA ASP A 477 -45.76 6.34 -4.25
C ASP A 477 -46.93 6.04 -3.30
N VAL A 478 -46.84 4.96 -2.51
CA VAL A 478 -47.92 4.53 -1.61
C VAL A 478 -47.39 4.25 -0.20
N LEU A 479 -47.91 4.98 0.78
CA LEU A 479 -47.70 4.74 2.20
C LEU A 479 -48.69 3.69 2.71
N GLN A 480 -48.19 2.62 3.31
CA GLN A 480 -49.01 1.58 3.93
C GLN A 480 -48.90 1.64 5.45
N LEU A 481 -50.06 1.67 6.11
CA LEU A 481 -50.19 1.74 7.56
C LEU A 481 -51.10 0.59 8.01
N SER A 482 -50.64 -0.20 8.98
CA SER A 482 -51.49 -1.14 9.72
C SER A 482 -51.56 -0.75 11.19
N PHE A 483 -52.74 -0.93 11.77
CA PHE A 483 -53.03 -0.63 13.16
C PHE A 483 -53.15 -1.95 13.91
N GLU A 484 -52.49 -2.05 15.07
CA GLU A 484 -52.50 -3.28 15.87
C GLU A 484 -53.90 -3.60 16.43
N GLN A 485 -54.72 -2.56 16.65
CA GLN A 485 -56.15 -2.65 16.94
C GLN A 485 -56.94 -1.60 16.12
N PRO A 486 -58.21 -1.86 15.80
CA PRO A 486 -59.05 -0.88 15.13
C PRO A 486 -59.40 0.29 16.04
N TYR A 487 -59.32 1.52 15.53
CA TYR A 487 -59.79 2.69 16.26
C TYR A 487 -61.31 2.63 16.46
N SER A 488 -61.78 2.90 17.68
CA SER A 488 -63.21 2.87 18.04
C SER A 488 -64.01 4.05 17.49
N THR A 489 -63.33 5.12 17.07
CA THR A 489 -63.90 6.32 16.45
C THR A 489 -63.06 6.73 15.25
N ALA A 490 -63.61 7.57 14.36
CA ALA A 490 -62.84 8.09 13.25
C ALA A 490 -61.67 8.95 13.75
N ALA A 491 -60.48 8.75 13.21
CA ALA A 491 -59.26 9.44 13.57
C ALA A 491 -58.70 10.21 12.37
N VAL A 492 -58.04 11.33 12.63
CA VAL A 492 -57.31 12.08 11.61
C VAL A 492 -55.86 11.61 11.60
N LEU A 493 -55.38 11.26 10.41
CA LEU A 493 -53.99 10.94 10.15
C LEU A 493 -53.34 12.13 9.44
N GLU A 494 -52.20 12.58 9.95
CA GLU A 494 -51.40 13.63 9.32
C GLU A 494 -49.98 13.12 9.06
N LEU A 495 -49.49 13.33 7.84
CA LEU A 495 -48.09 13.14 7.47
C LEU A 495 -47.41 14.50 7.48
N MET A 496 -46.27 14.63 8.13
CA MET A 496 -45.51 15.88 8.25
C MET A 496 -44.05 15.68 7.84
N ASP A 497 -43.41 16.72 7.32
CA ASP A 497 -41.96 16.74 7.11
C ASP A 497 -41.21 17.04 8.42
N LEU A 498 -39.88 16.94 8.38
CA LEU A 498 -39.00 17.15 9.55
C LEU A 498 -39.06 18.58 10.12
N ASN A 499 -39.62 19.54 9.37
CA ASN A 499 -39.82 20.92 9.82
C ASN A 499 -41.23 21.14 10.39
N GLY A 500 -42.04 20.08 10.53
CA GLY A 500 -43.41 20.13 11.02
C GLY A 500 -44.42 20.64 9.99
N ARG A 501 -44.03 20.80 8.73
CA ARG A 501 -44.99 21.17 7.67
C ARG A 501 -45.79 19.92 7.29
N ARG A 502 -47.13 20.03 7.38
CA ARG A 502 -48.05 18.97 6.99
C ARG A 502 -47.98 18.71 5.48
N ILE A 503 -47.60 17.50 5.12
CA ILE A 503 -47.52 16.98 3.74
C ILE A 503 -48.90 16.49 3.30
N LEU A 504 -49.59 15.71 4.15
CA LEU A 504 -50.88 15.10 3.81
C LEU A 504 -51.76 14.97 5.05
N THR A 505 -53.08 15.00 4.85
CA THR A 505 -54.08 14.65 5.86
C THR A 505 -55.05 13.62 5.28
N ASN A 506 -55.42 12.63 6.07
CA ASN A 506 -56.41 11.61 5.72
C ASN A 506 -57.25 11.26 6.95
N THR A 507 -58.38 10.60 6.75
CA THR A 507 -59.23 10.11 7.84
C THR A 507 -59.19 8.59 7.88
N VAL A 508 -58.88 8.04 9.06
CA VAL A 508 -59.03 6.63 9.37
C VAL A 508 -60.44 6.44 9.92
N THR A 509 -61.27 5.66 9.24
CA THR A 509 -62.63 5.43 9.74
C THR A 509 -62.60 4.45 10.91
N ALA A 510 -63.58 4.56 11.82
CA ALA A 510 -63.72 3.60 12.92
C ALA A 510 -63.75 2.15 12.39
N GLY A 511 -63.07 1.24 13.08
CA GLY A 511 -63.01 -0.18 12.69
C GLY A 511 -61.90 -0.54 11.70
N GLN A 512 -61.18 0.41 11.10
CA GLN A 512 -60.08 0.11 10.17
C GLN A 512 -58.83 -0.37 10.92
N THR A 513 -58.25 -1.47 10.43
CA THR A 513 -56.94 -2.00 10.87
C THR A 513 -55.84 -1.78 9.84
N PHE A 514 -56.19 -1.21 8.68
CA PHE A 514 -55.26 -1.00 7.57
C PHE A 514 -55.71 0.15 6.66
N ILE A 515 -54.75 0.97 6.21
CA ILE A 515 -54.98 2.04 5.22
C ILE A 515 -53.79 2.13 4.24
N LYS A 516 -54.10 2.38 2.96
CA LYS A 516 -53.14 2.74 1.92
C LYS A 516 -53.38 4.18 1.51
N ILE A 517 -52.31 4.96 1.42
CA ILE A 517 -52.38 6.37 1.06
C ILE A 517 -51.44 6.60 -0.12
N ASP A 518 -52.01 7.08 -1.21
CA ASP A 518 -51.24 7.57 -2.33
C ASP A 518 -50.60 8.90 -1.95
N VAL A 519 -49.27 8.97 -2.04
CA VAL A 519 -48.47 10.15 -1.73
C VAL A 519 -47.84 10.74 -2.98
N ALA A 520 -48.15 10.21 -4.17
CA ALA A 520 -47.75 10.78 -5.45
C ALA A 520 -48.67 11.96 -5.78
N SER A 521 -48.22 13.16 -5.43
CA SER A 521 -48.76 14.43 -5.92
C SER A 521 -47.63 15.35 -6.37
#